data_AF-A0A952V238-F1
#
_entry.id   AF-A0A952V238-F1
#
_cell.length_a   1.000
_cell.length_b   1.000
_cell.length_c   1.000
_cell.angle_alpha   90.00
_cell.angle_beta   90.00
_cell.angle_gamma   90.00
#
_symmetry.space_group_name_H-M   'P 1'
#
loop_
_entity.id
_entity.type
_entity.pdbx_description
1 polymer ?
#
loop_
_entity_poly.entity_id
_entity_poly.type
_entity_poly.pdbx_seq_one_letter_code
_entity_poly.pdbx_strand_id
1 'polypeptide(L)'
;MKKIAFIVAAATLFAFAPLAGRFGAIPSAVALVWMGVLLAVLASATSGMYGWSLSIGAGALGALANGVLATASPAAAGAILVGAAFAERTTRIRSKNGRAVHILLALVGGALAGSLSHAYTAAALPVLVVAAVVAAVLAALPLLVEADDPVAHALDIAAASVTGPVKASFTNGAELRRSSAEVPLDRATAARVKTTWQSLLKLADARMRLERTRPPMLVRIANAELEGPPPPPTAAESVLGMLDQKIAEHVTVLSKAYTAVDAASAARIGLDDSALKTVESLGDNLEEVSRALVEVRGS
;
A
#
# COMPACT_ATOMS: atom_id res chain seq x y z
N MET A 1 0.13 -14.67 4.37
CA MET A 1 1.36 -14.60 5.19
C MET A 1 1.50 -13.33 6.03
N LYS A 2 1.19 -12.13 5.52
CA LYS A 2 1.38 -10.86 6.27
C LYS A 2 0.64 -10.79 7.62
N LYS A 3 -0.61 -11.28 7.70
CA LYS A 3 -1.40 -11.32 8.94
C LYS A 3 -0.72 -12.17 10.04
N ILE A 4 -0.15 -13.31 9.65
CA ILE A 4 0.58 -14.20 10.58
C ILE A 4 1.86 -13.51 11.07
N ALA A 5 2.61 -12.88 10.15
CA ALA A 5 3.81 -12.13 10.52
C ALA A 5 3.50 -11.01 11.52
N PHE A 6 2.38 -10.28 11.34
CA PHE A 6 1.92 -9.29 12.31
C PHE A 6 1.65 -9.92 13.69
N ILE A 7 0.92 -11.04 13.75
CA ILE A 7 0.62 -11.72 15.02
C ILE A 7 1.92 -12.15 15.72
N VAL A 8 2.89 -12.68 14.98
CA VAL A 8 4.20 -13.08 15.54
C VAL A 8 4.98 -11.87 16.07
N ALA A 9 4.99 -10.75 15.34
CA ALA A 9 5.65 -9.52 15.80
C ALA A 9 4.96 -8.94 17.04
N ALA A 10 3.63 -8.92 17.07
CA ALA A 10 2.86 -8.49 18.23
C ALA A 10 3.12 -9.39 19.44
N ALA A 11 3.10 -10.71 19.28
CA ALA A 11 3.37 -11.65 20.36
C ALA A 11 4.78 -11.47 20.93
N THR A 12 5.79 -11.33 20.06
CA THR A 12 7.17 -11.05 20.46
C THR A 12 7.26 -9.74 21.25
N LEU A 13 6.62 -8.67 20.77
CA LEU A 13 6.62 -7.37 21.43
C LEU A 13 5.93 -7.40 22.79
N PHE A 14 4.73 -7.98 22.89
CA PHE A 14 3.98 -8.07 24.16
C PHE A 14 4.57 -9.09 25.15
N ALA A 15 5.37 -10.05 24.69
CA ALA A 15 6.17 -10.91 25.57
C ALA A 15 7.44 -10.19 26.07
N PHE A 16 8.10 -9.42 25.19
CA PHE A 16 9.38 -8.77 25.50
C PHE A 16 9.20 -7.50 26.33
N ALA A 17 8.19 -6.68 26.05
CA ALA A 17 8.06 -5.34 26.64
C ALA A 17 8.08 -5.32 28.17
N PRO A 18 7.41 -6.24 28.89
CA PRO A 18 7.48 -6.24 30.34
C PRO A 18 8.81 -6.72 30.93
N LEU A 19 9.61 -7.43 30.13
CA LEU A 19 10.93 -7.93 30.52
C LEU A 19 12.06 -6.96 30.12
N ALA A 20 11.75 -5.97 29.27
CA ALA A 20 12.72 -5.10 28.64
C ALA A 20 13.61 -4.37 29.67
N GLY A 21 13.05 -3.95 30.81
CA GLY A 21 13.80 -3.28 31.88
C GLY A 21 14.97 -4.08 32.46
N ARG A 22 14.97 -5.42 32.32
CA ARG A 22 16.05 -6.29 32.79
C ARG A 22 17.34 -6.19 31.99
N PHE A 23 17.26 -5.68 30.76
CA PHE A 23 18.41 -5.56 29.86
C PHE A 23 19.11 -4.21 29.96
N GLY A 24 18.60 -3.29 30.79
CA GLY A 24 19.10 -1.91 30.90
C GLY A 24 18.41 -0.95 29.92
N ALA A 25 18.48 0.34 30.20
CA ALA A 25 17.67 1.36 29.52
C ALA A 25 17.97 1.50 28.01
N ILE A 26 19.24 1.47 27.61
CA ILE A 26 19.63 1.68 26.20
C ILE A 26 19.23 0.50 25.30
N PRO A 27 19.65 -0.76 25.56
CA PRO A 27 19.30 -1.87 24.68
C PRO A 27 17.80 -2.18 24.66
N SER A 28 17.11 -1.97 25.79
CA SER A 28 15.65 -2.12 25.85
C SER A 28 14.92 -1.10 24.99
N ALA A 29 15.30 0.18 25.04
CA ALA A 29 14.72 1.22 24.20
C ALA A 29 14.94 0.93 22.71
N VAL A 30 16.16 0.55 22.31
CA VAL A 30 16.46 0.18 20.92
C VAL A 30 15.63 -1.00 20.45
N ALA A 31 15.54 -2.06 21.26
CA ALA A 31 14.75 -3.25 20.93
C ALA A 31 13.25 -2.94 20.82
N LEU A 32 12.70 -2.14 21.74
CA LEU A 32 11.29 -1.74 21.72
C LEU A 32 10.93 -0.87 20.52
N VAL A 33 11.79 0.09 20.17
CA VAL A 33 11.60 0.91 18.96
C VAL A 33 11.65 0.03 17.72
N TRP A 34 12.63 -0.87 17.62
CA TRP A 34 12.74 -1.79 16.49
C TRP A 34 11.49 -2.67 16.35
N MET A 35 11.01 -3.25 17.44
CA MET A 35 9.79 -4.08 17.45
C MET A 35 8.53 -3.26 17.14
N GLY A 36 8.42 -2.02 17.64
CA GLY A 36 7.32 -1.11 17.32
C GLY A 36 7.28 -0.72 15.84
N VAL A 37 8.44 -0.43 15.25
CA VAL A 37 8.58 -0.19 13.80
C VAL A 37 8.20 -1.44 13.01
N LEU A 38 8.71 -2.61 13.38
CA LEU A 38 8.39 -3.87 12.72
C LEU A 38 6.88 -4.15 12.76
N LEU A 39 6.24 -3.94 13.92
CA LEU A 39 4.81 -4.08 14.10
C LEU A 39 4.03 -3.17 13.16
N ALA A 40 4.38 -1.88 13.09
CA ALA A 40 3.73 -0.89 12.24
C ALA A 40 3.88 -1.21 10.74
N VAL A 41 5.08 -1.59 10.31
CA VAL A 41 5.35 -2.00 8.93
C VAL A 41 4.51 -3.23 8.54
N LEU A 42 4.41 -4.21 9.43
CA LEU A 42 3.60 -5.42 9.19
C LEU A 42 2.10 -5.13 9.23
N ALA A 43 1.64 -4.20 10.08
CA ALA A 43 0.26 -3.74 10.17
C ALA A 43 -0.18 -2.99 8.91
N SER A 44 0.71 -2.16 8.36
CA SER A 44 0.44 -1.43 7.13
C SER A 44 0.27 -2.37 5.93
N ALA A 45 0.92 -3.53 5.91
CA ALA A 45 0.85 -4.46 4.78
C ALA A 45 1.26 -3.84 3.41
N THR A 46 1.86 -2.65 3.40
CA THR A 46 2.44 -2.02 2.20
C THR A 46 3.66 -2.80 1.73
N SER A 47 3.64 -3.21 0.47
CA SER A 47 4.78 -3.87 -0.18
C SER A 47 5.49 -2.90 -1.10
N GLY A 48 6.31 -2.02 -0.53
CA GLY A 48 7.15 -1.14 -1.33
C GLY A 48 7.76 0.04 -0.58
N MET A 49 8.70 0.69 -1.27
CA MET A 49 9.44 1.88 -0.84
C MET A 49 8.54 3.11 -0.58
N TYR A 50 7.32 3.11 -1.11
CA TYR A 50 6.33 4.19 -1.01
C TYR A 50 5.32 3.89 0.10
N GLY A 51 5.64 4.29 1.34
CA GLY A 51 4.70 4.18 2.46
C GLY A 51 5.38 3.97 3.81
N TRP A 52 6.59 3.40 3.83
CA TRP A 52 7.24 3.01 5.09
C TRP A 52 7.57 4.17 6.01
N SER A 53 7.71 5.41 5.52
CA SER A 53 8.04 6.55 6.38
C SER A 53 7.00 6.78 7.47
N LEU A 54 5.71 6.63 7.15
CA LEU A 54 4.64 6.78 8.13
C LEU A 54 4.62 5.59 9.10
N SER A 55 4.72 4.35 8.61
CA SER A 55 4.85 3.17 9.49
C SER A 55 6.04 3.25 10.43
N ILE A 56 7.22 3.66 9.94
CA ILE A 56 8.43 3.77 10.75
C ILE A 56 8.23 4.87 11.81
N GLY A 57 7.80 6.06 11.39
CA GLY A 57 7.56 7.16 12.32
C GLY A 57 6.50 6.83 13.37
N ALA A 58 5.37 6.24 12.96
CA ALA A 58 4.30 5.88 13.86
C ALA A 58 4.67 4.71 14.78
N GLY A 59 5.39 3.69 14.29
CA GLY A 59 5.91 2.59 15.11
C GLY A 59 6.91 3.05 16.16
N ALA A 60 7.84 3.95 15.78
CA ALA A 60 8.79 4.55 16.72
C ALA A 60 8.09 5.42 17.77
N LEU A 61 7.13 6.25 17.34
CA LEU A 61 6.33 7.09 18.24
C LEU A 61 5.46 6.25 19.20
N GLY A 62 4.87 5.16 18.70
CA GLY A 62 4.13 4.19 19.51
C GLY A 62 5.00 3.52 20.57
N ALA A 63 6.22 3.12 20.20
CA ALA A 63 7.19 2.54 21.14
C ALA A 63 7.63 3.55 22.21
N LEU A 64 7.89 4.80 21.83
CA LEU A 64 8.21 5.88 22.77
C LEU A 64 7.05 6.13 23.75
N ALA A 65 5.84 6.30 23.23
CA ALA A 65 4.66 6.52 24.07
C ALA A 65 4.39 5.34 25.01
N ASN A 66 4.62 4.11 24.54
CA ASN A 66 4.53 2.93 25.39
C ASN A 66 5.55 2.99 26.54
N GLY A 67 6.83 3.30 26.25
CA GLY A 67 7.87 3.41 27.28
C GLY A 67 7.57 4.48 28.33
N VAL A 68 6.96 5.60 27.93
CA VAL A 68 6.57 6.69 28.84
C VAL A 68 5.35 6.31 29.69
N LEU A 69 4.37 5.62 29.12
CA LEU A 69 3.08 5.37 29.78
C LEU A 69 2.99 4.02 30.49
N ALA A 70 3.84 3.04 30.16
CA ALA A 70 3.68 1.66 30.62
C ALA A 70 3.68 1.50 32.15
N THR A 71 4.39 2.37 32.87
CA THR A 71 4.44 2.36 34.35
C THR A 71 3.22 3.01 34.99
N ALA A 72 2.60 4.01 34.33
CA ALA A 72 1.44 4.73 34.84
C ALA A 72 0.12 4.06 34.43
N SER A 73 0.04 3.58 33.19
CA SER A 73 -1.14 2.92 32.62
C SER A 73 -0.73 1.98 31.48
N PRO A 74 -0.57 0.67 31.77
CA PRO A 74 -0.31 -0.34 30.73
C PRO A 74 -1.38 -0.37 29.64
N ALA A 75 -2.63 -0.08 30.00
CA ALA A 75 -3.74 0.05 29.06
C ALA A 75 -3.50 1.20 28.07
N ALA A 76 -3.20 2.40 28.56
CA ALA A 76 -2.93 3.54 27.68
C ALA A 76 -1.69 3.31 26.80
N ALA A 77 -0.63 2.72 27.38
CA ALA A 77 0.58 2.36 26.67
C ALA A 77 0.32 1.38 25.51
N GLY A 78 -0.47 0.34 25.76
CA GLY A 78 -0.88 -0.62 24.73
C GLY A 78 -1.78 0.00 23.66
N ALA A 79 -2.75 0.84 24.06
CA ALA A 79 -3.66 1.53 23.15
C ALA A 79 -2.92 2.41 22.15
N ILE A 80 -2.00 3.26 22.64
CA ILE A 80 -1.24 4.17 21.77
C ILE A 80 -0.27 3.40 20.88
N LEU A 81 0.40 2.36 21.40
CA LEU A 81 1.31 1.53 20.62
C LEU A 81 0.60 0.89 19.43
N VAL A 82 -0.54 0.23 19.66
CA VAL A 82 -1.31 -0.44 18.59
C VAL A 82 -1.97 0.59 17.69
N GLY A 83 -2.56 1.65 18.24
CA GLY A 83 -3.14 2.76 17.46
C GLY A 83 -2.13 3.37 16.50
N ALA A 84 -0.92 3.65 16.96
CA ALA A 84 0.16 4.19 16.14
C ALA A 84 0.64 3.17 15.09
N ALA A 85 0.79 1.89 15.45
CA ALA A 85 1.15 0.84 14.50
C ALA A 85 0.16 0.74 13.32
N PHE A 86 -1.11 1.03 13.57
CA PHE A 86 -2.18 1.01 12.57
C PHE A 86 -2.46 2.35 11.89
N ALA A 87 -1.68 3.41 12.17
CA ALA A 87 -1.92 4.75 11.64
C ALA A 87 -1.96 4.77 10.10
N GLU A 88 -0.95 4.19 9.44
CA GLU A 88 -0.89 4.14 7.97
C GLU A 88 -2.02 3.29 7.37
N ARG A 89 -2.39 2.18 8.03
CA ARG A 89 -3.53 1.38 7.55
C ARG A 89 -4.84 2.17 7.63
N THR A 90 -5.00 2.98 8.67
CA THR A 90 -6.21 3.79 8.89
C THR A 90 -6.41 4.82 7.77
N THR A 91 -5.33 5.41 7.23
CA THR A 91 -5.46 6.41 6.15
C THR A 91 -6.05 5.82 4.87
N ARG A 92 -5.94 4.50 4.69
CA ARG A 92 -6.46 3.77 3.52
C ARG A 92 -7.91 3.32 3.65
N ILE A 93 -8.55 3.55 4.80
CA ILE A 93 -9.96 3.20 4.96
C ILE A 93 -10.82 4.32 4.38
N ARG A 94 -11.58 4.02 3.32
CA ARG A 94 -12.32 5.02 2.55
C ARG A 94 -13.43 5.68 3.36
N SER A 95 -14.25 4.89 4.05
CA SER A 95 -15.39 5.41 4.81
C SER A 95 -14.97 6.08 6.12
N LYS A 96 -15.66 7.15 6.51
CA LYS A 96 -15.42 7.84 7.79
C LYS A 96 -15.77 6.93 8.97
N ASN A 97 -16.88 6.20 8.87
CA ASN A 97 -17.32 5.26 9.91
C ASN A 97 -16.34 4.08 10.04
N GLY A 98 -15.85 3.53 8.93
CA GLY A 98 -14.84 2.47 8.95
C GLY A 98 -13.54 2.93 9.61
N ARG A 99 -13.11 4.18 9.34
CA ARG A 99 -11.95 4.79 10.01
C ARG A 99 -12.16 4.89 11.52
N ALA A 100 -13.31 5.40 11.95
CA ALA A 100 -13.65 5.51 13.37
C ALA A 100 -13.66 4.13 14.06
N VAL A 101 -14.28 3.12 13.43
CA VAL A 101 -14.31 1.74 13.94
C VAL A 101 -12.90 1.16 14.01
N HIS A 102 -12.06 1.33 12.99
CA HIS A 102 -10.69 0.83 12.99
C HIS A 102 -9.84 1.47 14.09
N ILE A 103 -9.94 2.80 14.28
CA ILE A 103 -9.25 3.50 15.37
C ILE A 103 -9.74 2.97 16.71
N LEU A 104 -11.05 2.84 16.90
CA LEU A 104 -11.63 2.32 18.14
C LEU A 104 -11.12 0.91 18.44
N LEU A 105 -11.14 0.00 17.46
CA LEU A 105 -10.62 -1.35 17.61
C LEU A 105 -9.12 -1.37 17.92
N ALA A 106 -8.34 -0.45 17.35
CA ALA A 106 -6.90 -0.36 17.61
C ALA A 106 -6.62 0.09 19.04
N LEU A 107 -7.36 1.10 19.51
CA LEU A 107 -7.22 1.61 20.88
C LEU A 107 -7.72 0.59 21.92
N VAL A 108 -8.89 0.00 21.72
CA VAL A 108 -9.47 -0.99 22.65
C VAL A 108 -8.64 -2.27 22.64
N GLY A 109 -8.32 -2.82 21.47
CA GLY A 109 -7.50 -4.01 21.33
C GLY A 109 -6.10 -3.83 21.92
N GLY A 110 -5.48 -2.67 21.66
CA GLY A 110 -4.21 -2.29 22.28
C GLY A 110 -4.29 -2.13 23.80
N ALA A 111 -5.36 -1.50 24.32
CA ALA A 111 -5.55 -1.34 25.76
C ALA A 111 -5.65 -2.69 26.47
N LEU A 112 -6.50 -3.58 25.95
CA LEU A 112 -6.66 -4.93 26.49
C LEU A 112 -5.36 -5.73 26.38
N ALA A 113 -4.65 -5.64 25.26
CA ALA A 113 -3.36 -6.30 25.07
C ALA A 113 -2.30 -5.81 26.07
N GLY A 114 -2.20 -4.49 26.29
CA GLY A 114 -1.30 -3.88 27.27
C GLY A 114 -1.62 -4.28 28.71
N SER A 115 -2.90 -4.20 29.10
CA SER A 115 -3.36 -4.65 30.42
C SER A 115 -3.08 -6.12 30.67
N LEU A 116 -3.37 -6.98 29.68
CA LEU A 116 -3.16 -8.42 29.78
C LEU A 116 -1.67 -8.77 29.90
N SER A 117 -0.83 -8.19 29.03
CA SER A 117 0.62 -8.39 29.07
C SER A 117 1.19 -7.98 30.43
N HIS A 118 0.74 -6.86 31.00
CA HIS A 118 1.18 -6.39 32.31
C HIS A 118 0.68 -7.25 33.49
N ALA A 119 -0.57 -7.71 33.45
CA ALA A 119 -1.17 -8.51 34.51
C ALA A 119 -0.45 -9.85 34.73
N TYR A 120 0.17 -10.42 33.68
CA TYR A 120 0.82 -11.73 33.72
C TYR A 120 2.36 -11.67 33.71
N THR A 121 2.94 -10.52 34.05
CA THR A 121 4.40 -10.31 34.05
C THR A 121 5.15 -11.15 35.06
N ALA A 122 4.51 -11.45 36.20
CA ALA A 122 5.07 -12.28 37.27
C ALA A 122 4.60 -13.74 37.18
N ALA A 123 3.84 -14.11 36.15
CA ALA A 123 3.32 -15.47 36.00
C ALA A 123 4.41 -16.45 35.55
N ALA A 124 4.14 -17.75 35.68
CA ALA A 124 5.00 -18.78 35.13
C ALA A 124 5.15 -18.63 33.61
N LEU A 125 6.31 -19.02 33.06
CA LEU A 125 6.64 -18.84 31.65
C LEU A 125 5.55 -19.33 30.67
N PRO A 126 4.91 -20.51 30.87
CA PRO A 126 3.84 -20.95 29.97
C PRO A 126 2.63 -20.01 29.95
N VAL A 127 2.27 -19.43 31.11
CA VAL A 127 1.15 -18.49 31.23
C VAL A 127 1.47 -17.16 30.54
N LEU A 128 2.71 -16.68 30.70
CA LEU A 128 3.20 -15.48 30.02
C LEU A 128 3.14 -15.64 28.50
N VAL A 129 3.57 -16.80 27.97
CA VAL A 129 3.49 -17.10 26.52
C VAL A 129 2.05 -17.06 26.04
N VAL A 130 1.12 -17.70 26.74
CA VAL A 130 -0.30 -17.68 26.39
C VAL A 130 -0.86 -16.26 26.43
N ALA A 131 -0.55 -15.49 27.49
CA ALA A 131 -0.98 -14.10 27.61
C ALA A 131 -0.47 -13.23 26.46
N ALA A 132 0.79 -13.42 26.03
CA ALA A 132 1.37 -12.70 24.89
C ALA A 132 0.69 -13.05 23.56
N VAL A 133 0.32 -14.33 23.35
CA VAL A 133 -0.44 -14.76 22.17
C VAL A 133 -1.84 -14.14 22.16
N VAL A 134 -2.55 -14.16 23.29
CA VAL A 134 -3.88 -13.53 23.40
C VAL A 134 -3.78 -12.01 23.20
N ALA A 135 -2.77 -11.35 23.78
CA ALA A 135 -2.51 -9.94 23.56
C ALA A 135 -2.24 -9.62 22.08
N ALA A 136 -1.50 -10.48 21.37
CA ALA A 136 -1.27 -10.35 19.93
C ALA A 136 -2.55 -10.46 19.11
N VAL A 137 -3.46 -11.38 19.47
CA VAL A 137 -4.78 -11.52 18.83
C VAL A 137 -5.64 -10.27 19.07
N LEU A 138 -5.64 -9.73 20.30
CA LEU A 138 -6.35 -8.49 20.63
C LEU A 138 -5.77 -7.29 19.86
N ALA A 139 -4.45 -7.19 19.76
CA ALA A 139 -3.79 -6.17 18.96
C ALA A 139 -4.07 -6.31 17.45
N ALA A 140 -4.49 -7.50 16.99
CA ALA A 140 -4.84 -7.77 15.59
C ALA A 140 -6.29 -7.41 15.23
N LEU A 141 -7.14 -7.03 16.19
CA LEU A 141 -8.54 -6.66 15.93
C LEU A 141 -8.75 -5.64 14.78
N PRO A 142 -7.90 -4.61 14.60
CA PRO A 142 -8.05 -3.66 13.49
C PRO A 142 -7.95 -4.33 12.11
N LEU A 143 -7.30 -5.50 12.00
CA LEU A 143 -7.21 -6.24 10.73
C LEU A 143 -8.56 -6.80 10.26
N LEU A 144 -9.59 -6.77 11.11
CA LEU A 144 -10.97 -7.11 10.74
C LEU A 144 -11.63 -6.02 9.89
N VAL A 145 -11.14 -4.77 9.96
CA VAL A 145 -11.61 -3.70 9.09
C VAL A 145 -10.83 -3.72 7.78
N GLU A 146 -11.57 -3.77 6.69
CA GLU A 146 -11.01 -3.72 5.35
C GLU A 146 -10.42 -2.34 5.08
N ALA A 147 -9.16 -2.36 4.64
CA ALA A 147 -8.46 -1.18 4.17
C ALA A 147 -8.27 -1.32 2.67
N ASP A 148 -8.28 -0.19 1.96
CA ASP A 148 -8.09 -0.17 0.50
C ASP A 148 -6.70 -0.72 0.12
N ASP A 149 -6.57 -1.19 -1.12
CA ASP A 149 -5.30 -1.69 -1.64
C ASP A 149 -4.26 -0.55 -1.62
N PRO A 150 -3.04 -0.82 -1.13
CA PRO A 150 -2.03 0.22 -0.98
C PRO A 150 -1.61 0.87 -2.30
N VAL A 151 -1.62 0.13 -3.42
CA VAL A 151 -1.28 0.66 -4.73
C VAL A 151 -2.41 1.55 -5.24
N ALA A 152 -3.66 1.10 -5.11
CA ALA A 152 -4.83 1.90 -5.48
C ALA A 152 -4.89 3.22 -4.69
N HIS A 153 -4.68 3.16 -3.38
CA HIS A 153 -4.65 4.33 -2.53
C HIS A 153 -3.51 5.31 -2.89
N ALA A 154 -2.32 4.79 -3.22
CA ALA A 154 -1.20 5.64 -3.64
C ALA A 154 -1.50 6.37 -4.96
N LEU A 155 -2.19 5.71 -5.90
CA LEU A 155 -2.64 6.33 -7.15
C LEU A 155 -3.72 7.39 -6.93
N ASP A 156 -4.66 7.16 -5.99
CA ASP A 156 -5.64 8.20 -5.61
C ASP A 156 -4.96 9.44 -5.01
N ILE A 157 -3.96 9.25 -4.14
CA ILE A 157 -3.15 10.35 -3.60
C ILE A 157 -2.46 11.10 -4.74
N ALA A 158 -1.85 10.36 -5.69
CA ALA A 158 -1.20 10.96 -6.85
C ALA A 158 -2.20 11.77 -7.67
N ALA A 159 -3.36 11.21 -8.00
CA ALA A 159 -4.44 11.87 -8.73
C ALA A 159 -4.94 13.15 -8.04
N ALA A 160 -5.00 13.17 -6.71
CA ALA A 160 -5.41 14.35 -5.94
C ALA A 160 -4.33 15.45 -5.91
N SER A 161 -3.07 15.10 -6.16
CA SER A 161 -1.92 16.00 -6.06
C SER A 161 -1.41 16.55 -7.39
N VAL A 162 -1.99 16.12 -8.51
CA VAL A 162 -1.60 16.53 -9.87
C VAL A 162 -2.78 17.14 -10.61
N THR A 163 -2.48 17.99 -11.58
CA THR A 163 -3.47 18.59 -12.50
C THR A 163 -3.32 18.03 -13.91
N GLY A 164 -4.34 18.21 -14.76
CA GLY A 164 -4.31 17.83 -16.17
C GLY A 164 -4.75 16.37 -16.46
N PRO A 165 -4.48 15.88 -17.69
CA PRO A 165 -5.03 14.62 -18.19
C PRO A 165 -4.51 13.38 -17.46
N VAL A 166 -3.30 13.43 -16.89
CA VAL A 166 -2.71 12.32 -16.13
C VAL A 166 -3.51 11.93 -14.89
N LYS A 167 -4.31 12.87 -14.35
CA LYS A 167 -5.22 12.60 -13.24
C LYS A 167 -6.19 11.45 -13.57
N ALA A 168 -6.73 11.44 -14.79
CA ALA A 168 -7.64 10.39 -15.24
C ALA A 168 -6.91 9.03 -15.33
N SER A 169 -5.67 9.01 -15.79
CA SER A 169 -4.84 7.79 -15.82
C SER A 169 -4.62 7.22 -14.43
N PHE A 170 -4.36 8.06 -13.42
CA PHE A 170 -4.20 7.60 -12.04
C PHE A 170 -5.50 7.09 -11.43
N THR A 171 -6.63 7.78 -11.63
CA THR A 171 -7.94 7.29 -11.14
C THR A 171 -8.32 5.97 -11.80
N ASN A 172 -8.13 5.85 -13.12
CA ASN A 172 -8.39 4.61 -13.86
C ASN A 172 -7.47 3.48 -13.39
N GLY A 173 -6.19 3.77 -13.13
CA GLY A 173 -5.26 2.81 -12.56
C GLY A 173 -5.65 2.36 -11.15
N ALA A 174 -6.14 3.26 -10.31
CA ALA A 174 -6.62 2.94 -8.97
C ALA A 174 -7.87 2.05 -9.00
N GLU A 175 -8.82 2.35 -9.88
CA GLU A 175 -10.01 1.51 -10.12
C GLU A 175 -9.64 0.14 -10.66
N LEU A 176 -8.75 0.08 -11.67
CA LEU A 176 -8.24 -1.17 -12.22
C LEU A 176 -7.58 -2.03 -11.15
N ARG A 177 -6.80 -1.42 -10.25
CA ARG A 177 -6.15 -2.16 -9.16
C ARG A 177 -7.16 -2.78 -8.19
N ARG A 178 -8.30 -2.14 -7.97
CA ARG A 178 -9.37 -2.64 -7.09
C ARG A 178 -10.15 -3.77 -7.74
N SER A 179 -10.51 -3.64 -9.02
CA SER A 179 -11.25 -4.69 -9.74
C SER A 179 -10.38 -5.93 -10.01
N SER A 180 -9.07 -5.75 -10.17
CA SER A 180 -8.17 -6.84 -10.54
C SER A 180 -7.68 -7.73 -9.38
N ALA A 181 -8.07 -7.45 -8.13
CA ALA A 181 -7.59 -8.20 -6.97
C ALA A 181 -8.02 -9.68 -6.97
N GLU A 182 -9.06 -10.02 -7.73
CA GLU A 182 -9.69 -11.34 -7.75
C GLU A 182 -9.24 -12.23 -8.92
N VAL A 183 -8.46 -11.69 -9.86
CA VAL A 183 -8.10 -12.37 -11.10
C VAL A 183 -6.93 -13.33 -10.88
N PRO A 184 -7.10 -14.65 -11.09
CA PRO A 184 -6.03 -15.63 -10.93
C PRO A 184 -5.01 -15.52 -12.07
N LEU A 185 -3.82 -15.00 -11.77
CA LEU A 185 -2.70 -14.91 -12.71
C LEU A 185 -1.73 -16.08 -12.52
N ASP A 186 -1.14 -16.58 -13.63
CA ASP A 186 0.02 -17.46 -13.54
C ASP A 186 1.22 -16.72 -12.92
N ARG A 187 2.20 -17.47 -12.39
CA ARG A 187 3.33 -16.90 -11.65
C ARG A 187 4.16 -15.92 -12.49
N ALA A 188 4.37 -16.20 -13.77
CA ALA A 188 5.20 -15.35 -14.63
C ALA A 188 4.47 -14.04 -14.96
N THR A 189 3.19 -14.12 -15.28
CA THR A 189 2.35 -12.94 -15.53
C THR A 189 2.15 -12.10 -14.27
N ALA A 190 1.92 -12.74 -13.11
CA ALA A 190 1.85 -12.04 -11.83
C ALA A 190 3.14 -11.27 -11.51
N ALA A 191 4.31 -11.85 -11.81
CA ALA A 191 5.60 -11.17 -11.63
C ALA A 191 5.74 -9.95 -12.55
N ARG A 192 5.37 -10.07 -13.84
CA ARG A 192 5.38 -8.96 -14.79
C ARG A 192 4.43 -7.83 -14.37
N VAL A 193 3.18 -8.17 -14.06
CA VAL A 193 2.16 -7.22 -13.58
C VAL A 193 2.63 -6.50 -12.32
N LYS A 194 3.24 -7.22 -11.37
CA LYS A 194 3.84 -6.61 -10.17
C LYS A 194 4.92 -5.59 -10.52
N THR A 195 5.82 -5.91 -11.44
CA THR A 195 6.86 -4.97 -11.91
C THR A 195 6.24 -3.75 -12.59
N THR A 196 5.21 -3.93 -13.42
CA THR A 196 4.51 -2.82 -14.08
C THR A 196 3.84 -1.89 -13.08
N TRP A 197 3.16 -2.43 -12.05
CA TRP A 197 2.60 -1.62 -10.96
C TRP A 197 3.68 -0.84 -10.21
N GLN A 198 4.84 -1.46 -9.94
CA GLN A 198 5.96 -0.79 -9.28
C GLN A 198 6.54 0.34 -10.13
N SER A 199 6.69 0.14 -11.45
CA SER A 199 7.12 1.19 -12.37
C SER A 199 6.12 2.33 -12.44
N LEU A 200 4.81 2.05 -12.47
CA LEU A 200 3.77 3.06 -12.44
C LEU A 200 3.84 3.92 -11.17
N LEU A 201 4.05 3.30 -9.99
CA LEU A 201 4.20 4.05 -8.74
C LEU A 201 5.46 4.93 -8.73
N LYS A 202 6.56 4.48 -9.34
CA LYS A 202 7.77 5.29 -9.50
C LYS A 202 7.51 6.52 -10.39
N LEU A 203 6.80 6.32 -11.50
CA LEU A 203 6.42 7.42 -12.40
C LEU A 203 5.45 8.39 -11.71
N ALA A 204 4.50 7.87 -10.93
CA ALA A 204 3.58 8.69 -10.14
C ALA A 204 4.34 9.57 -9.14
N ASP A 205 5.26 9.01 -8.35
CA ASP A 205 6.07 9.79 -7.41
C ASP A 205 6.92 10.86 -8.12
N ALA A 206 7.59 10.50 -9.23
CA ALA A 206 8.34 11.46 -10.02
C ALA A 206 7.46 12.62 -10.52
N ARG A 207 6.25 12.30 -11.01
CA ARG A 207 5.27 13.28 -11.48
C ARG A 207 4.78 14.21 -10.37
N MET A 208 4.51 13.67 -9.17
CA MET A 208 4.12 14.47 -7.99
C MET A 208 5.24 15.39 -7.53
N ARG A 209 6.49 14.90 -7.51
CA ARG A 209 7.65 15.72 -7.13
C ARG A 209 7.83 16.89 -8.08
N LEU A 210 7.72 16.64 -9.39
CA LEU A 210 7.80 17.70 -10.40
C LEU A 210 6.69 18.74 -10.23
N GLU A 211 5.45 18.31 -9.96
CA GLU A 211 4.34 19.23 -9.69
C GLU A 211 4.62 20.13 -8.47
N ARG A 212 5.16 19.55 -7.38
CA ARG A 212 5.52 20.31 -6.17
C ARG A 212 6.65 21.30 -6.39
N THR A 213 7.59 20.99 -7.27
CA THR A 213 8.72 21.87 -7.60
C THR A 213 8.35 22.98 -8.59
N ARG A 214 7.16 22.93 -9.20
CA ARG A 214 6.76 23.93 -10.20
C ARG A 214 6.52 25.29 -9.51
N PRO A 215 7.26 26.35 -9.87
CA PRO A 215 7.03 27.67 -9.29
C PRO A 215 5.62 28.17 -9.65
N PRO A 216 4.82 28.66 -8.69
CA PRO A 216 3.47 29.17 -8.96
C PRO A 216 3.46 30.38 -9.92
N MET A 217 4.59 31.07 -10.07
CA MET A 217 4.74 32.23 -10.94
C MET A 217 4.71 31.86 -12.44
N LEU A 218 5.28 30.70 -12.83
CA LEU A 218 5.28 30.23 -14.23
C LEU A 218 3.88 29.82 -14.72
N VAL A 219 3.02 29.34 -13.82
CA VAL A 219 1.63 28.98 -14.13
C VAL A 219 0.77 30.21 -14.41
N ARG A 220 1.08 31.36 -13.80
CA ARG A 220 0.34 32.62 -14.04
C ARG A 220 0.75 33.32 -15.34
N ILE A 221 2.02 33.28 -15.72
CA ILE A 221 2.51 33.91 -16.97
C ILE A 221 1.99 33.16 -18.20
N ALA A 222 2.04 31.81 -18.19
CA ALA A 222 1.51 30.99 -19.29
C ALA A 222 -0.02 31.14 -19.49
N ASN A 223 -0.77 31.53 -18.45
CA ASN A 223 -2.21 31.79 -18.56
C ASN A 223 -2.53 33.26 -18.93
N ALA A 224 -1.56 34.18 -18.82
CA ALA A 224 -1.76 35.60 -19.10
C ALA A 224 -1.42 35.98 -20.56
N GLU A 225 -0.61 35.17 -21.25
CA GLU A 225 -0.28 35.34 -22.67
C GLU A 225 -1.28 34.58 -23.57
N LEU A 226 -2.52 35.07 -23.69
CA LEU A 226 -3.58 34.44 -24.48
C LEU A 226 -3.87 35.11 -25.84
N GLU A 227 -2.96 35.93 -26.37
CA GLU A 227 -3.15 36.58 -27.69
C GLU A 227 -2.09 36.23 -28.76
N GLY A 228 -1.19 35.27 -28.50
CA GLY A 228 -0.17 34.82 -29.46
C GLY A 228 -0.20 33.31 -29.75
N PRO A 229 0.46 32.84 -30.82
CA PRO A 229 0.73 31.41 -30.99
C PRO A 229 1.46 30.88 -29.76
N PRO A 230 1.07 29.71 -29.22
CA PRO A 230 1.63 29.22 -27.97
C PRO A 230 3.15 29.08 -28.09
N PRO A 231 3.92 29.57 -27.10
CA PRO A 231 5.37 29.40 -27.12
C PRO A 231 5.72 27.91 -27.14
N PRO A 232 6.86 27.54 -27.74
CA PRO A 232 7.30 26.14 -27.75
C PRO A 232 7.43 25.61 -26.32
N PRO A 233 7.08 24.33 -26.08
CA PRO A 233 7.07 23.76 -24.74
C PRO A 233 8.46 23.84 -24.13
N THR A 234 8.51 24.26 -22.87
CA THR A 234 9.75 24.27 -22.10
C THR A 234 10.27 22.84 -21.92
N ALA A 235 11.57 22.66 -21.65
CA ALA A 235 12.14 21.35 -21.34
C ALA A 235 11.45 20.65 -20.17
N ALA A 236 10.90 21.41 -19.21
CA ALA A 236 10.11 20.87 -18.11
C ALA A 236 8.74 20.34 -18.59
N GLU A 237 8.07 21.05 -19.50
CA GLU A 237 6.78 20.64 -20.07
C GLU A 237 6.92 19.42 -20.99
N SER A 238 8.02 19.32 -21.75
CA SER A 238 8.28 18.12 -22.55
C SER A 238 8.51 16.89 -21.67
N VAL A 239 9.27 17.02 -20.56
CA VAL A 239 9.47 15.94 -19.59
C VAL A 239 8.14 15.55 -18.92
N LEU A 240 7.28 16.51 -18.57
CA LEU A 240 5.95 16.23 -18.02
C LEU A 240 5.08 15.47 -19.03
N GLY A 241 5.04 15.91 -20.30
CA GLY A 241 4.33 15.22 -21.37
C GLY A 241 4.81 13.78 -21.56
N MET A 242 6.14 13.57 -21.55
CA MET A 242 6.72 12.23 -21.63
C MET A 242 6.35 11.33 -20.45
N LEU A 243 6.30 11.89 -19.22
CA LEU A 243 5.88 11.15 -18.03
C LEU A 243 4.40 10.78 -18.10
N ASP A 244 3.55 11.75 -18.45
CA ASP A 244 2.10 11.57 -18.55
C ASP A 244 1.77 10.50 -19.61
N GLN A 245 2.45 10.53 -20.76
CA GLN A 245 2.35 9.50 -21.79
C GLN A 245 2.76 8.12 -21.26
N LYS A 246 3.93 8.00 -20.62
CA LYS A 246 4.39 6.72 -20.06
C LYS A 246 3.45 6.18 -19.00
N ILE A 247 2.87 7.03 -18.16
CA ILE A 247 1.87 6.66 -17.16
C ILE A 247 0.63 6.07 -17.85
N ALA A 248 0.10 6.76 -18.88
CA ALA A 248 -1.05 6.29 -19.64
C ALA A 248 -0.77 4.95 -20.35
N GLU A 249 0.42 4.78 -20.91
CA GLU A 249 0.86 3.51 -21.52
C GLU A 249 0.87 2.37 -20.51
N HIS A 250 1.44 2.57 -19.32
CA HIS A 250 1.48 1.54 -18.27
C HIS A 250 0.07 1.14 -17.80
N VAL A 251 -0.82 2.11 -17.60
CA VAL A 251 -2.22 1.84 -17.23
C VAL A 251 -2.94 1.07 -18.34
N THR A 252 -2.71 1.43 -19.60
CA THR A 252 -3.28 0.73 -20.76
C THR A 252 -2.78 -0.71 -20.87
N VAL A 253 -1.47 -0.93 -20.69
CA VAL A 253 -0.87 -2.28 -20.70
C VAL A 253 -1.45 -3.14 -19.58
N LEU A 254 -1.59 -2.58 -18.37
CA LEU A 254 -2.20 -3.28 -17.24
C LEU A 254 -3.67 -3.62 -17.53
N SER A 255 -4.44 -2.69 -18.07
CA SER A 255 -5.85 -2.90 -18.41
C SER A 255 -6.02 -4.03 -19.43
N LYS A 256 -5.21 -4.01 -20.51
CA LYS A 256 -5.19 -5.08 -21.52
C LYS A 256 -4.81 -6.43 -20.94
N ALA A 257 -3.80 -6.46 -20.06
CA ALA A 257 -3.36 -7.70 -19.43
C ALA A 257 -4.45 -8.33 -18.56
N TYR A 258 -5.16 -7.54 -17.74
CA TYR A 258 -6.27 -8.06 -16.93
C TYR A 258 -7.46 -8.48 -17.78
N THR A 259 -7.82 -7.70 -18.81
CA THR A 259 -8.90 -8.06 -19.74
C THR A 259 -8.62 -9.40 -20.46
N ALA A 260 -7.38 -9.61 -20.90
CA ALA A 260 -7.00 -10.87 -21.55
C ALA A 260 -7.08 -12.07 -20.58
N VAL A 261 -6.73 -11.87 -19.31
CA VAL A 261 -6.81 -12.94 -18.30
C VAL A 261 -8.26 -13.22 -17.93
N ASP A 262 -9.10 -12.21 -17.79
CA ASP A 262 -10.53 -12.38 -17.53
C ASP A 262 -11.21 -13.13 -18.68
N ALA A 263 -10.90 -12.77 -19.92
CA ALA A 263 -11.39 -13.48 -21.10
C ALA A 263 -10.92 -14.95 -21.13
N ALA A 264 -9.65 -15.21 -20.84
CA ALA A 264 -9.12 -16.57 -20.76
C ALA A 264 -9.72 -17.37 -19.60
N SER A 265 -10.01 -16.73 -18.46
CA SER A 265 -10.68 -17.34 -17.31
C SER A 265 -12.13 -17.70 -17.63
N ALA A 266 -12.87 -16.77 -18.25
CA ALA A 266 -14.25 -16.98 -18.69
C ALA A 266 -14.34 -18.14 -19.71
N ALA A 267 -13.40 -18.22 -20.65
CA ALA A 267 -13.29 -19.31 -21.60
C ALA A 267 -13.04 -20.67 -20.91
N ARG A 268 -12.18 -20.72 -19.88
CA ARG A 268 -11.91 -21.96 -19.12
C ARG A 268 -13.10 -22.44 -18.29
N ILE A 269 -13.93 -21.53 -17.79
CA ILE A 269 -15.11 -21.87 -16.99
C ILE A 269 -16.29 -22.28 -17.91
N GLY A 270 -16.14 -22.17 -19.24
CA GLY A 270 -17.17 -22.55 -20.21
C GLY A 270 -18.40 -21.63 -20.16
N LEU A 271 -18.21 -20.39 -19.69
CA LEU A 271 -19.30 -19.46 -19.40
C LEU A 271 -19.73 -18.63 -20.62
N ASP A 272 -18.96 -18.62 -21.73
CA ASP A 272 -19.34 -17.83 -22.90
C ASP A 272 -18.68 -18.31 -24.22
N ASP A 273 -19.45 -19.01 -25.06
CA ASP A 273 -19.08 -19.40 -26.43
C ASP A 273 -18.78 -18.19 -27.33
N SER A 274 -19.31 -17.00 -27.00
CA SER A 274 -19.09 -15.76 -27.75
C SER A 274 -17.77 -15.07 -27.40
N ALA A 275 -17.35 -15.14 -26.13
CA ALA A 275 -16.03 -14.67 -25.68
C ALA A 275 -14.92 -15.56 -26.24
N LEU A 276 -15.15 -16.87 -26.35
CA LEU A 276 -14.23 -17.83 -26.94
C LEU A 276 -13.93 -17.50 -28.42
N LYS A 277 -14.96 -17.21 -29.22
CA LYS A 277 -14.80 -16.77 -30.63
C LYS A 277 -14.07 -15.44 -30.77
N THR A 278 -14.26 -14.51 -29.82
CA THR A 278 -13.58 -13.21 -29.84
C THR A 278 -12.10 -13.35 -29.50
N VAL A 279 -11.76 -14.20 -28.52
CA VAL A 279 -10.37 -14.52 -28.16
C VAL A 279 -9.65 -15.28 -29.27
N GLU A 280 -10.31 -16.24 -29.93
CA GLU A 280 -9.78 -16.92 -31.12
C GLU A 280 -9.48 -15.90 -32.24
N SER A 281 -10.41 -14.99 -32.54
CA SER A 281 -10.19 -13.95 -33.56
C SER A 281 -9.04 -12.98 -33.23
N LEU A 282 -8.81 -12.70 -31.93
CA LEU A 282 -7.68 -11.88 -31.46
C LEU A 282 -6.35 -12.64 -31.52
N GLY A 283 -6.37 -13.96 -31.29
CA GLY A 283 -5.23 -14.85 -31.46
C GLY A 283 -4.78 -14.92 -32.91
N ASP A 284 -5.72 -15.14 -33.83
CA ASP A 284 -5.47 -15.19 -35.27
C ASP A 284 -4.86 -13.88 -35.78
N ASN A 285 -5.38 -12.74 -35.31
CA ASN A 285 -4.89 -11.42 -35.71
C ASN A 285 -3.48 -11.13 -35.18
N LEU A 286 -3.11 -11.63 -33.98
CA LEU A 286 -1.75 -11.54 -33.45
C LEU A 286 -0.77 -12.45 -34.21
N GLU A 287 -1.23 -13.61 -34.66
CA GLU A 287 -0.43 -14.53 -35.47
C GLU A 287 -0.19 -13.98 -36.88
N GLU A 288 -1.19 -13.29 -37.45
CA GLU A 288 -1.08 -12.56 -38.72
C GLU A 288 -0.09 -11.37 -38.62
N VAL A 289 -0.16 -10.59 -37.55
CA VAL A 289 0.78 -9.49 -37.27
C VAL A 289 2.20 -10.02 -37.02
N SER A 290 2.34 -11.15 -36.32
CA SER A 290 3.61 -11.86 -36.14
C SER A 290 4.20 -12.31 -37.47
N ARG A 291 3.39 -12.91 -38.35
CA ARG A 291 3.82 -13.38 -39.66
C ARG A 291 4.21 -12.23 -40.58
N ALA A 292 3.46 -11.14 -40.59
CA ALA A 292 3.78 -9.92 -41.33
C ALA A 292 5.11 -9.29 -40.87
N LEU A 293 5.39 -9.30 -39.56
CA LEU A 293 6.66 -8.81 -39.01
C LEU A 293 7.86 -9.70 -39.38
N VAL A 294 7.65 -11.00 -39.57
CA VAL A 294 8.69 -11.94 -40.01
C VAL A 294 8.99 -11.77 -41.51
N GLU A 295 7.98 -11.57 -42.35
CA GLU A 295 8.15 -11.31 -43.79
C GLU A 295 8.90 -10.00 -44.06
N VAL A 296 8.60 -8.92 -43.32
CA VAL A 296 9.30 -7.63 -43.43
C VAL A 296 10.77 -7.71 -43.01
N ARG A 297 11.16 -8.72 -42.22
CA ARG A 297 12.55 -8.92 -41.78
C ARG A 297 13.36 -9.82 -42.72
N GLY A 298 12.69 -10.48 -43.68
CA GLY A 298 13.30 -11.36 -44.68
C GLY A 298 13.61 -10.68 -46.03
N SER A 299 13.14 -9.45 -46.24
CA SER A 299 13.41 -8.58 -47.41
C SER A 299 14.48 -7.54 -47.10
#